data_AF-A0A529I183-F1
#
_entry.id   AF-A0A529I183-F1
#
_cell.length_a   1.000
_cell.length_b   1.000
_cell.length_c   1.000
_cell.angle_alpha   90.00
_cell.angle_beta   90.00
_cell.angle_gamma   90.00
#
_symmetry.space_group_name_H-M   'P 1'
#
loop_
_entity.id
_entity.type
_entity.pdbx_description
1 polymer ?
#
loop_
_entity_poly.entity_id
_entity_poly.type
_entity_poly.pdbx_seq_one_letter_code
_entity_poly.pdbx_strand_id
1 'polypeptide(L)'
;MRLGGRLAAAIEVLEDIGRRHRPVADALRDWGLSHRFAGGGDRAAIGNIVYDALRRKRSAGWLLGEDTPRAIGFGALLLEWGQTAQSLNDALDGDR
;
A
#
# COMPACT_ATOMS: atom_id res chain seq x y z
N MET A 1 13.69 -0.94 2.25
CA MET A 1 12.66 -1.94 2.60
C MET A 1 12.32 -2.81 1.39
N ARG A 2 12.00 -4.10 1.58
CA ARG A 2 11.51 -4.98 0.50
C ARG A 2 10.03 -4.70 0.17
N LEU A 3 9.51 -5.30 -0.90
CA LEU A 3 8.15 -5.05 -1.37
C LEU A 3 7.11 -5.36 -0.30
N GLY A 4 7.27 -6.45 0.46
CA GLY A 4 6.32 -6.82 1.51
C GLY A 4 6.22 -5.77 2.61
N GLY A 5 7.35 -5.25 3.09
CA GLY A 5 7.34 -4.15 4.07
C GLY A 5 6.71 -2.87 3.52
N ARG A 6 6.94 -2.54 2.24
CA ARG A 6 6.33 -1.36 1.59
C ARG A 6 4.82 -1.51 1.45
N LEU A 7 4.36 -2.69 1.05
CA LEU A 7 2.94 -3.00 0.93
C LEU A 7 2.26 -3.01 2.29
N ALA A 8 2.87 -3.63 3.30
CA ALA A 8 2.34 -3.65 4.67
C ALA A 8 2.18 -2.22 5.23
N ALA A 9 3.20 -1.37 5.07
CA ALA A 9 3.13 0.04 5.45
C ALA A 9 2.04 0.80 4.68
N ALA A 10 1.89 0.57 3.38
CA ALA A 10 0.83 1.19 2.59
C ALA A 10 -0.57 0.78 3.08
N ILE A 11 -0.76 -0.49 3.44
CA ILE A 11 -2.02 -1.00 4.00
C ILE A 11 -2.33 -0.31 5.35
N GLU A 12 -1.34 -0.15 6.22
CA GLU A 12 -1.50 0.58 7.49
C GLU A 12 -1.95 2.03 7.27
N VAL A 13 -1.31 2.72 6.32
CA VAL A 13 -1.69 4.10 5.96
C VAL A 13 -3.11 4.15 5.39
N LEU A 14 -3.48 3.22 4.51
CA LEU A 14 -4.83 3.15 3.94
C LEU A 14 -5.90 2.86 5.00
N GLU A 15 -5.59 2.01 5.99
CA GLU A 15 -6.46 1.74 7.12
C GLU A 15 -6.66 3.00 7.98
N ASP A 16 -5.58 3.70 8.29
CA ASP A 16 -5.62 4.94 9.05
C ASP A 16 -6.41 6.06 8.31
N ILE A 17 -6.23 6.21 6.99
CA ILE A 17 -7.03 7.11 6.15
C ILE A 17 -8.52 6.74 6.25
N GLY A 18 -8.83 5.45 6.12
CA GLY A 18 -10.21 4.95 6.20
C GLY A 18 -10.86 5.18 7.57
N ARG A 19 -10.08 5.03 8.66
CA ARG A 19 -10.56 5.17 10.04
C ARG A 19 -10.70 6.62 10.50
N ARG A 20 -9.73 7.47 10.12
CA ARG A 20 -9.65 8.88 10.59
C ARG A 20 -10.18 9.89 9.57
N HIS A 21 -10.51 9.45 8.35
CA HIS A 21 -11.04 10.31 7.27
C HIS A 21 -10.19 11.57 7.02
N ARG A 22 -8.87 11.39 6.97
CA ARG A 22 -7.90 12.49 6.85
C ARG A 22 -7.22 12.54 5.47
N PRO A 23 -6.66 13.69 5.06
CA PRO A 23 -5.91 13.78 3.81
C PRO A 23 -4.74 12.81 3.75
N VAL A 24 -4.51 12.24 2.57
CA VAL A 24 -3.46 11.24 2.31
C VAL A 24 -2.07 11.77 2.66
N ALA A 25 -1.78 13.03 2.30
CA ALA A 25 -0.49 13.65 2.56
C ALA A 25 -0.18 13.76 4.06
N ASP A 26 -1.20 14.08 4.89
CA ASP A 26 -1.05 14.14 6.33
C ASP A 26 -0.86 12.74 6.93
N ALA A 27 -1.60 11.74 6.43
CA ALA A 27 -1.45 10.35 6.86
C ALA A 27 -0.05 9.80 6.60
N LEU A 28 0.48 10.03 5.39
CA LEU A 28 1.84 9.63 5.00
C LEU A 28 2.91 10.36 5.82
N ARG A 29 2.72 11.66 6.08
CA ARG A 29 3.65 12.44 6.91
C ARG A 29 3.71 11.87 8.34
N ASP A 30 2.56 11.67 8.96
CA ASP A 30 2.47 11.20 10.34
C ASP A 30 2.97 9.75 10.48
N TRP A 31 2.64 8.88 9.53
CA TRP A 31 3.19 7.53 9.46
C TRP A 31 4.72 7.58 9.38
N GLY A 32 5.27 8.43 8.51
CA GLY A 32 6.71 8.59 8.36
C GLY A 32 7.40 9.18 9.60
N LEU A 33 6.76 10.09 10.34
CA LEU A 33 7.31 10.60 11.61
C LEU A 33 7.40 9.50 12.67
N SER A 34 6.43 8.59 12.67
CA SER A 34 6.34 7.46 13.60
C SER A 34 7.28 6.29 13.19
N HIS A 35 7.57 6.14 11.90
CA HIS A 35 8.40 5.08 11.33
C HIS A 35 9.76 5.61 10.84
N ARG A 36 10.64 5.94 11.80
CA ARG A 36 11.96 6.54 11.53
C ARG A 36 12.93 5.64 10.74
N PHE A 37 12.71 4.32 10.76
CA PHE A 37 13.52 3.38 9.97
C PHE A 37 13.28 3.50 8.46
N ALA A 38 12.13 4.04 8.03
CA ALA A 38 11.83 4.21 6.61
C ALA A 38 12.60 5.42 6.06
N GLY A 39 13.56 5.16 5.16
CA GLY A 39 14.30 6.21 4.45
C GLY A 39 13.44 6.92 3.38
N GLY A 40 13.99 7.97 2.77
CA GLY A 40 13.26 8.77 1.76
C GLY A 40 12.73 7.96 0.57
N GLY A 41 13.53 7.03 0.04
CA GLY A 41 13.11 6.15 -1.05
C GLY A 41 12.00 5.17 -0.66
N ASP A 42 12.03 4.67 0.58
CA ASP A 42 10.96 3.80 1.07
C ASP A 42 9.67 4.59 1.27
N ARG A 43 9.74 5.80 1.84
CA ARG A 43 8.58 6.69 1.98
C ARG A 43 7.95 7.05 0.63
N ALA A 44 8.78 7.32 -0.38
CA ALA A 44 8.31 7.58 -1.74
C ALA A 44 7.59 6.35 -2.32
N ALA A 45 8.17 5.16 -2.20
CA ALA A 45 7.56 3.93 -2.70
C ALA A 45 6.23 3.60 -2.00
N ILE A 46 6.15 3.76 -0.68
CA ILE A 46 4.91 3.59 0.09
C ILE A 46 3.86 4.59 -0.37
N GLY A 47 4.24 5.87 -0.53
CA GLY A 47 3.35 6.92 -1.03
C GLY A 47 2.76 6.56 -2.39
N ASN A 48 3.57 6.08 -3.33
CA ASN A 48 3.09 5.65 -4.64
C ASN A 48 2.04 4.54 -4.53
N ILE A 49 2.30 3.49 -3.73
CA ILE A 49 1.32 2.41 -3.50
C ILE A 49 0.01 2.96 -2.93
N VAL A 50 0.07 3.86 -1.94
CA VAL A 50 -1.13 4.46 -1.32
C VAL A 50 -1.94 5.27 -2.34
N TYR A 51 -1.28 6.13 -3.13
CA TYR A 51 -1.97 6.93 -4.15
C TYR A 51 -2.58 6.05 -5.24
N ASP A 52 -1.87 5.04 -5.71
CA ASP A 52 -2.35 4.11 -6.73
C ASP A 52 -3.53 3.28 -6.21
N ALA A 53 -3.46 2.81 -4.96
CA ALA A 53 -4.56 2.10 -4.29
C ALA A 53 -5.83 2.95 -4.19
N LEU A 54 -5.71 4.23 -3.84
CA LEU A 54 -6.85 5.13 -3.79
C LEU A 54 -7.40 5.46 -5.19
N ARG A 55 -6.52 5.64 -6.17
CA ARG A 55 -6.89 5.85 -7.58
C ARG A 55 -7.66 4.66 -8.14
N ARG A 56 -7.26 3.43 -7.77
CA ARG A 56 -7.86 2.17 -8.26
C ARG A 56 -8.84 1.53 -7.28
N LYS A 57 -9.24 2.21 -6.20
CA LYS A 57 -9.98 1.63 -5.06
C LYS A 57 -11.12 0.71 -5.49
N ARG A 58 -12.02 1.19 -6.35
CA ARG A 58 -13.18 0.41 -6.82
C ARG A 58 -12.80 -0.76 -7.74
N SER A 59 -11.82 -0.57 -8.63
CA SER A 59 -11.35 -1.64 -9.51
C SER A 59 -10.63 -2.74 -8.73
N ALA A 60 -9.77 -2.33 -7.78
CA ALA A 60 -9.04 -3.24 -6.91
C ALA A 60 -9.99 -4.03 -6.00
N GLY A 61 -10.99 -3.35 -5.42
CA GLY A 61 -11.98 -4.00 -4.58
C GLY A 61 -12.85 -4.99 -5.35
N TRP A 62 -13.28 -4.63 -6.57
CA TRP A 62 -13.97 -5.58 -7.44
C TRP A 62 -13.10 -6.78 -7.84
N LEU A 63 -11.84 -6.53 -8.22
CA LEU A 63 -10.90 -7.58 -8.65
C LEU A 63 -10.64 -8.62 -7.56
N LEU A 64 -10.54 -8.19 -6.29
CA LEU A 64 -10.26 -9.06 -5.15
C LEU A 64 -11.50 -9.45 -4.34
N GLY A 65 -12.69 -8.97 -4.74
CA GLY A 65 -13.96 -9.30 -4.09
C GLY A 65 -14.20 -8.62 -2.73
N GLU A 66 -13.38 -7.65 -2.34
CA GLU A 66 -13.44 -6.99 -1.03
C GLU A 66 -13.00 -5.51 -1.11
N ASP A 67 -13.69 -4.63 -0.38
CA ASP A 67 -13.32 -3.21 -0.26
C ASP A 67 -12.46 -2.92 1.00
N THR A 68 -11.51 -3.81 1.31
CA THR A 68 -10.61 -3.66 2.47
C THR A 68 -9.31 -2.92 2.10
N PRO A 69 -8.64 -2.22 3.04
CA PRO A 69 -7.32 -1.61 2.81
C PRO A 69 -6.29 -2.59 2.22
N ARG A 70 -6.34 -3.84 2.67
CA ARG A 70 -5.52 -4.94 2.14
C ARG A 70 -5.85 -5.20 0.67
N ALA A 71 -7.12 -5.43 0.34
CA ALA A 71 -7.54 -5.70 -1.04
C ALA A 71 -7.11 -4.55 -1.96
N ILE A 72 -7.40 -3.29 -1.58
CA ILE A 72 -7.06 -2.17 -2.45
C ILE A 72 -5.54 -1.96 -2.58
N GLY A 73 -4.74 -2.27 -1.55
CA GLY A 73 -3.28 -2.24 -1.62
C GLY A 73 -2.69 -3.30 -2.55
N PHE A 74 -3.15 -4.56 -2.45
CA PHE A 74 -2.76 -5.63 -3.38
C PHE A 74 -3.22 -5.34 -4.81
N GLY A 75 -4.46 -4.89 -4.97
CA GLY A 75 -5.01 -4.57 -6.28
C GLY A 75 -4.25 -3.43 -6.96
N ALA A 76 -3.72 -2.45 -6.23
CA ALA A 76 -2.85 -1.41 -6.80
C ALA A 76 -1.62 -2.00 -7.49
N LEU A 77 -0.96 -2.98 -6.87
CA LEU A 77 0.21 -3.63 -7.45
C LEU A 77 -0.14 -4.44 -8.70
N LEU A 78 -1.28 -5.12 -8.69
CA LEU A 78 -1.76 -5.88 -9.84
C LEU A 78 -2.18 -4.97 -11.01
N LEU A 79 -2.74 -3.80 -10.71
CA LEU A 79 -3.39 -2.93 -11.69
C LEU A 79 -2.49 -1.83 -12.27
N GLU A 80 -1.50 -1.37 -11.50
CA GLU A 80 -0.63 -0.23 -11.88
C GLU A 80 0.87 -0.62 -11.93
N TRP A 81 1.30 -1.68 -11.23
CA TRP A 81 2.73 -2.02 -11.11
C TRP A 81 3.14 -3.24 -11.97
N GLY A 82 2.26 -3.70 -12.85
CA GLY A 82 2.51 -4.85 -13.72
C GLY A 82 2.77 -6.16 -12.97
N GLN A 83 2.41 -6.22 -11.69
CA GLN A 83 2.59 -7.42 -10.88
C GLN A 83 1.52 -8.45 -11.22
N THR A 84 1.89 -9.71 -11.13
CA THR A 84 0.98 -10.85 -11.21
C THR A 84 0.81 -11.47 -9.83
N ALA A 85 -0.20 -12.30 -9.64
CA ALA A 85 -0.33 -13.06 -8.39
C ALA A 85 0.94 -13.88 -8.09
N GLN A 86 1.56 -14.46 -9.11
CA GLN A 86 2.79 -15.23 -8.97
C GLN A 86 3.97 -14.34 -8.55
N SER A 87 4.21 -13.23 -9.26
CA SER A 87 5.35 -12.36 -8.94
C SER A 87 5.22 -11.71 -7.57
N LEU A 88 3.98 -11.45 -7.10
CA LEU A 88 3.74 -11.02 -5.73
C LEU A 88 4.06 -12.13 -4.73
N ASN A 89 3.60 -13.36 -4.95
CA ASN A 89 3.93 -14.48 -4.07
C ASN A 89 5.45 -14.67 -3.96
N ASP A 90 6.17 -14.64 -5.08
CA ASP A 90 7.63 -14.77 -5.12
C ASP A 90 8.32 -13.60 -4.40
N ALA A 91 7.85 -12.37 -4.59
CA ALA A 91 8.43 -11.18 -3.97
C ALA A 91 8.12 -11.07 -2.46
N LEU A 92 7.04 -11.70 -2.00
CA LEU A 92 6.62 -11.73 -0.59
C LEU A 92 7.16 -12.96 0.15
N ASP A 93 7.63 -13.98 -0.58
CA ASP A 93 8.21 -15.16 0.04
C ASP A 93 9.46 -14.80 0.87
N GLY A 94 9.47 -15.24 2.12
CA GLY A 94 10.54 -14.93 3.07
C GLY A 94 10.58 -13.48 3.59
N ASP A 95 9.62 -12.61 3.23
CA ASP A 95 9.40 -11.35 3.94
C ASP A 95 8.65 -11.65 5.27
N ARG A 96 9.29 -11.31 6.39
CA ARG A 96 8.73 -11.44 7.75
C ARG A 96 8.49 -10.07 8.36
#